data_AF-A0AAN0Z496-F1
#
_entry.id   AF-A0AAN0Z496-F1
#
_cell.length_a   1.000
_cell.length_b   1.000
_cell.length_c   1.000
_cell.angle_alpha   90.00
_cell.angle_beta   90.00
_cell.angle_gamma   90.00
#
_symmetry.space_group_name_H-M   'P 1'
#
loop_
_entity.id
_entity.type
_entity.pdbx_description
1 polymer ?
#
loop_
_entity_poly.entity_id
_entity_poly.type
_entity_poly.pdbx_seq_one_letter_code
_entity_poly.pdbx_strand_id
1 'polypeptide(L)'
;MSPAPTPDARDALPVRDGTSLIAYLHILRKAHAALVGEDKAHRRFSEIVTRGQARQYIEELMPALLQKRAEHRARKRGGKHR
;
A
#
# COMPACT_ATOMS: atom_id res chain seq x y z
N MET A 1 9.43 19.46 0.23
CA MET A 1 8.02 19.43 0.66
C MET A 1 7.18 19.05 -0.55
N SER A 2 6.55 17.86 -0.54
CA SER A 2 5.57 17.52 -1.57
C SER A 2 4.34 18.41 -1.37
N PRO A 3 3.75 18.99 -2.43
CA PRO A 3 2.54 19.78 -2.29
C PRO A 3 1.47 18.91 -1.62
N ALA A 4 0.75 19.48 -0.65
CA ALA A 4 -0.42 18.82 -0.09
C ALA A 4 -1.36 18.51 -1.27
N PRO A 5 -1.80 17.24 -1.45
CA PRO A 5 -2.65 16.89 -2.58
C PRO A 5 -3.90 17.75 -2.52
N THR A 6 -4.17 18.47 -3.61
CA THR A 6 -5.44 19.17 -3.79
C THR A 6 -6.56 18.15 -3.62
N PRO A 7 -7.59 18.41 -2.79
CA PRO A 7 -8.69 17.47 -2.62
C PRO A 7 -9.32 17.14 -3.98
N ASP A 8 -9.23 15.88 -4.42
CA ASP A 8 -9.91 15.43 -5.62
C ASP A 8 -11.36 15.16 -5.24
N ALA A 9 -12.33 15.72 -5.97
CA ALA A 9 -13.76 15.47 -5.70
C ALA A 9 -14.10 13.96 -5.71
N ARG A 10 -13.31 13.14 -6.41
CA ARG A 10 -13.45 11.68 -6.44
C ARG A 10 -13.01 10.99 -5.16
N ASP A 11 -12.27 11.66 -4.28
CA ASP A 11 -11.81 11.09 -3.01
C ASP A 11 -12.96 10.75 -2.07
N ALA A 12 -14.08 11.49 -2.18
CA ALA A 12 -15.31 11.23 -1.43
C ALA A 12 -16.11 10.02 -1.97
N LEU A 13 -15.79 9.52 -3.16
CA LEU A 13 -16.51 8.39 -3.74
C LEU A 13 -16.16 7.09 -2.99
N PRO A 14 -17.11 6.16 -2.83
CA PRO A 14 -16.86 4.88 -2.20
C PRO A 14 -15.94 4.00 -3.05
N VAL A 15 -15.13 3.17 -2.38
CA VAL A 15 -14.47 2.03 -3.01
C VAL A 15 -15.51 0.93 -3.17
N ARG A 16 -15.91 0.64 -4.41
CA ARG A 16 -16.90 -0.40 -4.70
C ARG A 16 -16.22 -1.78 -4.78
N ASP A 17 -16.92 -2.78 -4.27
CA ASP A 17 -16.55 -4.18 -4.46
C ASP A 17 -16.54 -4.57 -5.95
N GLY A 18 -15.73 -5.55 -6.30
CA GLY A 18 -15.58 -6.02 -7.69
C GLY A 18 -14.78 -5.09 -8.61
N THR A 19 -14.23 -3.99 -8.10
CA THR A 19 -13.34 -3.10 -8.87
C THR A 19 -11.89 -3.57 -8.87
N SER A 20 -11.12 -3.21 -9.90
CA SER A 20 -9.67 -3.43 -9.91
C SER A 20 -8.94 -2.75 -8.74
N LEU A 21 -9.53 -1.66 -8.22
CA LEU A 21 -8.99 -0.95 -7.06
C LEU A 21 -9.05 -1.79 -5.79
N ILE A 22 -10.20 -2.39 -5.45
CA ILE A 22 -10.29 -3.21 -4.23
C ILE A 22 -9.38 -4.45 -4.32
N ALA A 23 -9.27 -5.06 -5.50
CA ALA A 23 -8.34 -6.16 -5.75
C ALA A 23 -6.88 -5.74 -5.54
N TYR A 24 -6.48 -4.56 -6.04
CA TYR A 24 -5.16 -4.00 -5.82
C TYR A 24 -4.90 -3.73 -4.33
N LEU A 25 -5.86 -3.14 -3.62
CA LEU A 25 -5.75 -2.90 -2.18
C LEU A 25 -5.61 -4.21 -1.38
N HIS A 26 -6.27 -5.30 -1.79
CA HIS A 26 -6.09 -6.62 -1.16
C HIS A 26 -4.66 -7.15 -1.31
N ILE A 27 -4.01 -6.93 -2.46
CA ILE A 27 -2.60 -7.30 -2.64
C ILE A 27 -1.72 -6.47 -1.70
N LEU A 28 -1.98 -5.17 -1.59
CA LEU A 28 -1.28 -4.30 -0.66
C LEU A 28 -1.51 -4.70 0.79
N ARG A 29 -2.72 -5.13 1.18
CA ARG A 29 -3.01 -5.68 2.52
C ARG A 29 -2.11 -6.86 2.85
N LYS A 30 -1.91 -7.79 1.91
CA LYS A 30 -1.01 -8.94 2.12
C LYS A 30 0.43 -8.49 2.34
N ALA A 31 0.89 -7.53 1.56
CA ALA A 31 2.23 -6.97 1.72
C ALA A 31 2.37 -6.22 3.06
N HIS A 32 1.35 -5.46 3.46
CA HIS A 32 1.29 -4.77 4.75
C HIS A 32 1.30 -5.77 5.92
N ALA A 33 0.55 -6.87 5.83
CA ALA A 33 0.54 -7.93 6.83
C ALA A 33 1.93 -8.54 7.03
N ALA A 34 2.71 -8.71 5.96
CA ALA A 34 4.09 -9.16 6.05
C ALA A 34 5.04 -8.15 6.73
N LEU A 35 4.67 -6.86 6.77
CA LEU A 35 5.46 -5.81 7.44
C LEU A 35 5.10 -5.64 8.91
N VAL A 36 3.81 -5.63 9.24
CA VAL A 36 3.32 -5.22 10.57
C VAL A 36 2.51 -6.29 11.32
N GLY A 37 2.28 -7.44 10.69
CA GLY A 37 1.39 -8.50 11.18
C GLY A 37 -0.02 -8.42 10.61
N GLU A 38 -0.70 -9.57 10.56
CA GLU A 38 -2.01 -9.72 9.92
C GLU A 38 -3.11 -8.87 10.57
N ASP A 39 -3.20 -8.88 11.91
CA ASP A 39 -4.24 -8.14 12.63
C ASP A 39 -4.19 -6.64 12.38
N LYS A 40 -2.99 -6.04 12.45
CA LYS A 40 -2.80 -4.61 12.24
C LYS A 40 -3.11 -4.21 10.79
N ALA A 41 -2.65 -5.02 9.84
CA ALA A 41 -2.94 -4.79 8.43
C ALA A 41 -4.44 -4.94 8.12
N HIS A 42 -5.11 -5.92 8.73
CA HIS A 42 -6.55 -6.13 8.56
C HIS A 42 -7.36 -4.97 9.15
N ARG A 43 -7.05 -4.53 10.38
CA ARG A 43 -7.71 -3.37 11.01
C ARG A 43 -7.58 -2.13 10.14
N ARG A 44 -6.36 -1.76 9.73
CA ARG A 44 -6.15 -0.58 8.88
C ARG A 44 -6.87 -0.70 7.53
N PHE A 45 -6.90 -1.89 6.93
CA PHE A 45 -7.61 -2.12 5.67
C PHE A 45 -9.13 -1.95 5.80
N SER A 46 -9.72 -2.36 6.93
CA SER A 46 -11.17 -2.21 7.18
C SER A 46 -11.64 -0.76 7.29
N GLU A 47 -10.71 0.18 7.52
CA GLU A 47 -11.01 1.62 7.58
C GLU A 47 -11.13 2.26 6.17
N ILE A 48 -10.79 1.53 5.11
CA ILE A 48 -10.81 2.05 3.74
C ILE A 48 -12.22 1.90 3.17
N VAL A 49 -12.96 3.00 3.19
CA VAL A 49 -14.33 3.10 2.64
C VAL A 49 -14.34 3.96 1.37
N THR A 50 -13.49 4.99 1.32
CA THR A 50 -13.46 5.97 0.22
C THR A 50 -12.19 5.88 -0.60
N ARG A 51 -12.25 6.42 -1.83
CA ARG A 51 -11.08 6.49 -2.72
C ARG A 51 -9.96 7.35 -2.13
N GLY A 52 -10.29 8.39 -1.37
CA GLY A 52 -9.31 9.20 -0.65
C GLY A 52 -8.56 8.40 0.40
N GLN A 53 -9.27 7.59 1.19
CA GLN A 53 -8.66 6.69 2.17
C GLN A 53 -7.80 5.62 1.49
N ALA A 54 -8.25 5.09 0.34
CA ALA A 54 -7.46 4.16 -0.46
C ALA A 54 -6.16 4.80 -0.95
N ARG A 55 -6.22 6.05 -1.43
CA ARG A 55 -5.02 6.81 -1.83
C ARG A 55 -4.06 6.99 -0.65
N GLN A 56 -4.57 7.46 0.50
CA GLN A 56 -3.77 7.63 1.71
C GLN A 56 -3.09 6.33 2.12
N TYR A 57 -3.83 5.22 2.12
CA TYR A 57 -3.28 3.90 2.45
C TYR A 57 -2.14 3.50 1.50
N ILE A 58 -2.27 3.77 0.20
CA ILE A 58 -1.21 3.52 -0.79
C ILE A 58 0.00 4.42 -0.51
N GLU A 59 -0.22 5.73 -0.32
CA GLU A 59 0.86 6.70 -0.07
C GLU A 59 1.65 6.41 1.20
N GLU A 60 0.97 6.00 2.27
CA GLU A 60 1.56 5.60 3.54
C GLU A 60 2.41 4.33 3.39
N LEU A 61 1.91 3.33 2.66
CA LEU A 61 2.52 2.00 2.61
C LEU A 61 3.64 1.88 1.57
N MET A 62 3.52 2.59 0.45
CA MET A 62 4.42 2.41 -0.70
C MET A 62 5.90 2.65 -0.39
N PRO A 63 6.32 3.67 0.38
CA PRO A 63 7.72 3.88 0.70
C PRO A 63 8.37 2.67 1.37
N ALA A 64 7.70 2.08 2.37
CA ALA A 64 8.19 0.91 3.09
C ALA A 64 8.30 -0.32 2.17
N LEU A 65 7.32 -0.55 1.30
CA LEU A 65 7.35 -1.64 0.33
C LEU A 65 8.48 -1.50 -0.69
N LEU A 66 8.71 -0.28 -1.19
CA LEU A 66 9.81 0.00 -2.11
C LEU A 66 11.17 -0.23 -1.46
N GLN A 67 11.33 0.20 -0.20
CA GLN A 67 12.56 -0.04 0.56
C GLN A 67 12.82 -1.54 0.74
N LYS A 68 11.83 -2.32 1.17
CA LYS A 68 11.97 -3.79 1.32
C LYS A 68 12.25 -4.49 0.01
N ARG A 69 11.65 -4.05 -1.08
CA ARG A 69 11.96 -4.54 -2.43
C ARG A 69 13.41 -4.25 -2.82
N ALA A 70 13.92 -3.07 -2.50
CA ALA A 70 15.31 -2.69 -2.77
C ALA A 70 16.30 -3.53 -1.95
N GLU A 71 16.06 -3.69 -0.63
CA GLU A 71 16.86 -4.57 0.25
C GLU A 71 16.93 -6.00 -0.31
N HIS A 72 15.78 -6.56 -0.67
CA HIS A 72 15.70 -7.92 -1.22
C HIS A 72 16.49 -8.06 -2.54
N ARG A 73 16.42 -7.06 -3.43
CA ARG A 73 17.20 -7.03 -4.67
C ARG A 73 18.71 -6.92 -4.41
N ALA A 74 19.11 -6.10 -3.45
CA ALA A 74 20.52 -5.93 -3.08
C ALA A 74 21.12 -7.24 -2.56
N ARG A 75 20.40 -7.94 -1.66
CA ARG A 75 20.82 -9.25 -1.13
C ARG A 75 21.04 -10.29 -2.24
N LYS A 76 20.19 -10.31 -3.27
CA LYS A 76 20.36 -11.23 -4.42
C LYS A 76 21.55 -10.89 -5.32
N ARG A 77 21.95 -9.62 -5.41
CA ARG A 77 23.11 -9.20 -6.22
C ARG A 77 24.45 -9.52 -5.56
N GLY A 78 24.50 -9.59 -4.23
CA GLY A 78 25.71 -9.97 -3.48
C GLY A 78 26.08 -11.45 -3.54
N GLY A 79 25.19 -12.32 -4.03
CA GLY A 79 25.43 -13.78 -4.11
C GLY A 79 26.13 -14.26 -5.39
N LYS A 80 26.51 -13.37 -6.32
CA LYS A 80 27.09 -13.74 -7.62
C LYS A 80 28.60 -13.46 -7.75
N HIS A 81 29.28 -13.19 -6.64
CA HIS A 81 30.73 -13.14 -6.56
C HIS A 81 31.21 -14.04 -5.43
N ARG A 82 31.28 -15.34 -5.71
CA ARG A 82 32.18 -16.24 -4.99
C ARG A 82 32.57 -17.40 -5.90
#